data_AF-A0A447RIK7-F1
#
_entry.id   AF-A0A447RIK7-F1
#
_cell.length_a   1.000
_cell.length_b   1.000
_cell.length_c   1.000
_cell.angle_alpha   90.00
_cell.angle_beta   90.00
_cell.angle_gamma   90.00
#
_symmetry.space_group_name_H-M   'P 1'
#
loop_
_entity.id
_entity.type
_entity.pdbx_description
1 polymer ?
#
loop_
_entity_poly.entity_id
_entity_poly.type
_entity_poly.pdbx_seq_one_letter_code
_entity_poly.pdbx_strand_id
1 'polypeptide(L)'
;MTWQSFKQAWLIRFWSPVPAVIAAGILSTYYFGITGTFWAVTGEFTRWGGQLLQLLGVHSEQWGYYQLIHLEGSPLTRIDGRMIIGMFGGCLAAALWANNVKLRLPRSRIRIAQAVAGGIIAGFGARLAMGCNLAAFFTGIPQFSLHAWLFAIATAIGSWFGARFTLLPLFRIPVKMQKVSAASPLTQKPQQARRRFRLGMVVFFAMIGWGLLTAADHPALGLAMLFGIGFGLLIERAQICFTSAFRDMWITGRTVMAKAIIFGMAASAIGIFSYVQLGMAPKIMWAGPNAAIGGLLFGFGIVLAGGCETGWMYRAVEGQVPLLVGWAGQRHRLNAARLVLGRYRRPARHPLAESQPAERLRSLWRTTGHLSTAADRPAAGDRLGETFFPPPGGGPDREGERMKNIIPDYRLDMVGEPCPYPAVATLEAMPSLQKGEILEVVSDCPQSINNIPLDARNHGYTVLDIQQDGPTIRYLIQK
;
A
#
# COMPACT_ATOMS: atom_id res chain seq x y z
N MET A 1 -2.47 29.74 10.36
CA MET A 1 -1.50 28.76 9.81
C MET A 1 -0.71 29.42 8.68
N THR A 2 0.62 29.30 8.66
CA THR A 2 1.42 29.76 7.52
C THR A 2 1.26 28.81 6.32
N TRP A 3 1.46 29.30 5.09
CA TRP A 3 1.41 28.46 3.89
C TRP A 3 2.37 27.26 3.94
N GLN A 4 3.54 27.44 4.57
CA GLN A 4 4.52 26.36 4.74
C GLN A 4 4.01 25.26 5.66
N SER A 5 3.40 25.63 6.80
CA SER A 5 2.78 24.66 7.72
C SER A 5 1.60 23.95 7.07
N PHE A 6 0.75 24.66 6.31
CA PHE A 6 -0.35 24.06 5.56
C PHE A 6 0.14 23.05 4.52
N LYS A 7 1.09 23.47 3.67
CA LYS A 7 1.69 22.63 2.64
C LYS A 7 2.32 21.36 3.23
N GLN A 8 3.03 21.48 4.35
CA GLN A 8 3.62 20.32 5.01
C GLN A 8 2.55 19.41 5.60
N ALA A 9 1.59 19.94 6.35
CA ALA A 9 0.58 19.14 7.04
C ALA A 9 -0.36 18.40 6.07
N TRP A 10 -0.84 19.09 5.03
CA TRP A 10 -1.94 18.57 4.20
C TRP A 10 -1.49 18.04 2.85
N LEU A 11 -0.47 18.60 2.22
CA LEU A 11 -0.07 18.24 0.85
C LEU A 11 1.14 17.30 0.79
N ILE A 12 2.09 17.42 1.73
CA ILE A 12 3.35 16.68 1.69
C ILE A 12 3.32 15.46 2.62
N ARG A 13 2.91 15.64 3.89
CA ARG A 13 2.91 14.56 4.88
C ARG A 13 1.82 13.53 4.60
N PHE A 14 2.06 12.30 5.05
CA PHE A 14 1.04 11.26 5.07
C PHE A 14 -0.02 11.58 6.13
N TRP A 15 -1.27 11.27 5.81
CA TRP A 15 -2.38 11.50 6.71
C TRP A 15 -2.52 10.34 7.69
N SER A 16 -3.05 10.64 8.88
CA SER A 16 -3.40 9.58 9.82
C SER A 16 -4.48 8.68 9.20
N PRO A 17 -4.33 7.34 9.26
CA PRO A 17 -5.23 6.44 8.54
C PRO A 17 -6.67 6.48 9.04
N VAL A 18 -6.88 6.64 10.36
CA VAL A 18 -8.21 6.63 10.97
C VAL A 18 -9.10 7.75 10.43
N PRO A 19 -8.75 9.04 10.54
CA PRO A 19 -9.58 10.12 10.01
C PRO A 19 -9.74 10.06 8.50
N ALA A 20 -8.70 9.65 7.76
CA ALA A 20 -8.77 9.55 6.31
C ALA A 20 -9.72 8.44 5.83
N VAL A 21 -9.75 7.29 6.51
CA VAL A 21 -10.66 6.19 6.18
C VAL A 21 -12.11 6.52 6.58
N ILE A 22 -12.32 7.23 7.69
CA ILE A 22 -13.64 7.78 8.05
C ILE A 22 -14.12 8.75 6.96
N ALA A 23 -13.26 9.68 6.53
CA ALA A 23 -13.58 10.60 5.45
C ALA A 23 -13.88 9.85 4.14
N ALA A 24 -13.16 8.78 3.83
CA ALA A 24 -13.44 7.93 2.67
C ALA A 24 -14.81 7.25 2.77
N GLY A 25 -15.20 6.76 3.95
CA GLY A 25 -16.53 6.19 4.19
C GLY A 25 -17.67 7.20 4.05
N ILE A 26 -17.48 8.43 4.55
CA ILE A 26 -18.44 9.53 4.37
C ILE A 26 -18.53 9.91 2.89
N LEU A 27 -17.39 10.04 2.21
CA LEU A 27 -17.34 10.38 0.79
C LEU A 27 -18.00 9.30 -0.08
N SER A 28 -17.84 8.01 0.26
CA SER A 28 -18.51 6.90 -0.43
C SER A 28 -20.02 6.91 -0.21
N THR A 29 -20.49 7.32 0.97
CA THR A 29 -21.91 7.50 1.24
C THR A 29 -22.51 8.58 0.34
N TYR A 30 -21.89 9.76 0.26
CA TYR A 30 -22.37 10.83 -0.61
C TYR A 30 -22.33 10.42 -2.08
N TYR A 31 -21.28 9.73 -2.50
CA TYR A 31 -21.19 9.18 -3.85
C TYR A 31 -22.35 8.24 -4.16
N PHE A 32 -22.68 7.34 -3.23
CA PHE A 32 -23.83 6.44 -3.34
C PHE A 32 -25.16 7.19 -3.43
N GLY A 33 -25.40 8.15 -2.54
CA GLY A 33 -26.63 8.94 -2.52
C GLY A 33 -26.83 9.79 -3.78
N ILE A 34 -25.77 10.35 -4.36
CA ILE A 34 -25.86 11.26 -5.51
C ILE A 34 -25.90 10.50 -6.84
N THR A 35 -25.03 9.50 -7.01
CA THR A 35 -24.89 8.80 -8.31
C THR A 35 -25.75 7.56 -8.42
N GLY A 36 -26.28 7.05 -7.29
CA GLY A 36 -26.93 5.73 -7.23
C GLY A 36 -25.99 4.58 -7.57
N THR A 37 -24.67 4.82 -7.66
CA THR A 37 -23.63 3.82 -7.91
C THR A 37 -22.74 3.67 -6.68
N PHE A 38 -22.03 2.56 -6.56
CA PHE A 38 -21.18 2.28 -5.42
C PHE A 38 -19.70 2.42 -5.78
N TRP A 39 -18.85 2.59 -4.78
CA TRP A 39 -17.41 2.77 -5.00
C TRP A 39 -16.75 1.44 -5.39
N ALA A 40 -16.75 1.12 -6.68
CA ALA A 40 -16.14 -0.08 -7.24
C ALA A 40 -15.14 0.23 -8.35
N VAL A 41 -13.99 -0.44 -8.27
CA VAL A 41 -12.89 -0.27 -9.24
C VAL A 41 -12.65 -1.51 -10.10
N THR A 42 -12.95 -2.70 -9.56
CA THR A 42 -12.62 -3.97 -10.22
C THR A 42 -13.46 -4.22 -11.47
N GLY A 43 -14.74 -3.80 -11.48
CA GLY A 43 -15.63 -3.89 -12.63
C GLY A 43 -15.01 -3.27 -13.89
N GLU A 44 -14.63 -1.99 -13.78
CA GLU A 44 -14.02 -1.26 -14.88
C GLU A 44 -12.62 -1.75 -15.24
N PHE A 45 -11.78 -2.15 -14.27
CA PHE A 45 -10.48 -2.75 -14.61
C PHE A 45 -10.63 -4.00 -15.47
N THR A 46 -11.66 -4.82 -15.21
CA THR A 46 -11.99 -5.94 -16.08
C THR A 46 -12.48 -5.50 -17.44
N ARG A 47 -13.33 -4.45 -17.53
CA ARG A 47 -13.76 -3.89 -18.82
C ARG A 47 -12.59 -3.34 -19.63
N TRP A 48 -11.63 -2.66 -19.00
CA TRP A 48 -10.41 -2.17 -19.65
C TRP A 48 -9.56 -3.32 -20.18
N GLY A 49 -9.45 -4.41 -19.40
CA GLY A 49 -8.80 -5.65 -19.84
C GLY A 49 -9.48 -6.28 -21.05
N GLY A 50 -10.82 -6.35 -21.07
CA GLY A 50 -11.59 -6.84 -22.21
C GLY A 50 -11.41 -5.97 -23.47
N GLN A 51 -11.46 -4.66 -23.32
CA GLN A 51 -11.21 -3.73 -24.44
C GLN A 51 -9.78 -3.86 -24.98
N LEU A 52 -8.80 -4.07 -24.10
CA LEU A 52 -7.43 -4.34 -24.53
C LEU A 52 -7.31 -5.66 -25.30
N LEU A 53 -8.06 -6.70 -24.90
CA LEU A 53 -8.13 -7.96 -25.64
C LEU A 53 -8.80 -7.79 -27.01
N GLN A 54 -9.85 -6.97 -27.11
CA GLN A 54 -10.48 -6.61 -28.39
C GLN A 54 -9.54 -5.89 -29.33
N LEU A 55 -8.73 -4.96 -28.80
CA LEU A 55 -7.69 -4.28 -29.58
C LEU A 55 -6.62 -5.26 -30.10
N LEU A 56 -6.42 -6.39 -29.41
CA LEU A 56 -5.54 -7.48 -29.84
C LEU A 56 -6.25 -8.50 -30.75
N GLY A 57 -7.50 -8.25 -31.15
CA GLY A 57 -8.28 -9.10 -32.05
C GLY A 57 -9.04 -10.25 -31.37
N VAL A 58 -9.16 -10.26 -30.05
CA VAL A 58 -9.90 -11.28 -29.30
C VAL A 58 -11.34 -10.81 -29.04
N HIS A 59 -12.33 -11.57 -29.51
CA HIS A 59 -13.76 -11.29 -29.31
C HIS A 59 -14.22 -11.58 -27.88
N SER A 60 -13.74 -10.80 -26.91
CA SER A 60 -14.09 -10.97 -25.50
C SER A 60 -15.55 -10.63 -25.18
N GLU A 61 -16.29 -9.93 -26.07
CA GLU A 61 -17.71 -9.62 -25.88
C GLU A 61 -18.56 -10.89 -25.71
N GLN A 62 -18.14 -12.00 -26.33
CA GLN A 62 -18.91 -13.23 -26.39
C GLN A 62 -18.78 -14.08 -25.12
N TRP A 63 -17.85 -13.76 -24.21
CA TRP A 63 -17.65 -14.56 -23.01
C TRP A 63 -18.77 -14.28 -22.00
N GLY A 64 -19.31 -15.34 -21.38
CA GLY A 64 -20.47 -15.23 -20.48
C GLY A 64 -20.28 -14.23 -19.33
N TYR A 65 -19.04 -14.00 -18.88
CA TYR A 65 -18.76 -12.96 -17.89
C TYR A 65 -19.00 -11.54 -18.44
N TYR A 66 -18.53 -11.24 -19.65
CA TYR A 66 -18.71 -9.92 -20.28
C TYR A 66 -20.16 -9.67 -20.72
N GLN A 67 -20.93 -10.73 -20.97
CA GLN A 67 -22.38 -10.63 -21.15
C GLN A 67 -23.10 -10.21 -19.86
N LEU A 68 -22.62 -10.65 -18.69
CA LEU A 68 -23.19 -10.25 -17.39
C LEU A 68 -22.83 -8.81 -17.00
N ILE A 69 -21.60 -8.37 -17.30
CA ILE A 69 -21.12 -7.03 -16.91
C ILE A 69 -21.30 -5.95 -17.98
N HIS A 70 -21.72 -6.32 -19.19
CA HIS A 70 -21.85 -5.49 -20.39
C HIS A 70 -20.57 -4.67 -20.72
N LEU A 71 -19.93 -4.97 -21.86
CA LEU A 71 -18.74 -4.25 -22.31
C LEU A 71 -19.06 -3.01 -23.17
N GLU A 72 -20.24 -2.44 -22.99
CA GLU A 72 -20.70 -1.30 -23.77
C GLU A 72 -20.00 0.00 -23.39
N GLY A 73 -19.73 0.83 -24.39
CA GLY A 73 -19.14 2.16 -24.24
C GLY A 73 -17.64 2.16 -23.92
N SER A 74 -17.08 3.36 -23.77
CA SER A 74 -15.68 3.58 -23.43
C SER A 74 -15.51 3.93 -21.93
N PRO A 75 -14.28 3.86 -21.38
CA PRO A 75 -14.02 4.35 -20.02
C PRO A 75 -14.42 5.82 -19.82
N LEU A 76 -14.49 6.59 -20.90
CA LEU A 76 -14.89 8.00 -20.87
C LEU A 76 -16.40 8.19 -20.88
N THR A 77 -17.21 7.19 -21.22
CA THR A 77 -18.68 7.33 -21.24
C THR A 77 -19.34 6.73 -20.01
N ARG A 78 -18.62 5.90 -19.24
CA ARG A 78 -19.12 5.23 -18.04
C ARG A 78 -18.81 6.01 -16.76
N ILE A 79 -19.74 5.98 -15.79
CA ILE A 79 -19.60 6.63 -14.48
C ILE A 79 -18.38 6.09 -13.74
N ASP A 80 -18.29 4.76 -13.58
CA ASP A 80 -17.17 4.10 -12.91
C ASP A 80 -15.83 4.37 -13.62
N GLY A 81 -15.85 4.48 -14.96
CA GLY A 81 -14.68 4.77 -15.77
C GLY A 81 -14.12 6.18 -15.52
N ARG A 82 -15.00 7.21 -15.51
CA ARG A 82 -14.60 8.58 -15.15
C ARG A 82 -14.15 8.69 -13.69
N MET A 83 -14.78 7.93 -12.78
CA MET A 83 -14.33 7.85 -11.39
C MET A 83 -12.90 7.33 -11.29
N ILE A 84 -12.55 6.23 -11.97
CA ILE A 84 -11.19 5.66 -11.92
C ILE A 84 -10.15 6.61 -12.55
N ILE A 85 -10.50 7.28 -13.65
CA ILE A 85 -9.63 8.29 -14.25
C ILE A 85 -9.38 9.44 -13.26
N GLY A 86 -10.44 9.91 -12.59
CA GLY A 86 -10.35 10.87 -11.50
C GLY A 86 -9.45 10.38 -10.36
N MET A 87 -9.62 9.13 -9.93
CA MET A 87 -8.79 8.50 -8.90
C MET A 87 -7.31 8.45 -9.30
N PHE A 88 -6.98 8.12 -10.56
CA PHE A 88 -5.58 8.11 -11.02
C PHE A 88 -5.01 9.53 -11.04
N GLY A 89 -5.80 10.51 -11.48
CA GLY A 89 -5.41 11.92 -11.45
C GLY A 89 -5.17 12.44 -10.03
N GLY A 90 -6.04 12.07 -9.08
CA GLY A 90 -5.89 12.40 -7.66
C GLY A 90 -4.63 11.77 -7.06
N CYS A 91 -4.44 10.46 -7.26
CA CYS A 91 -3.22 9.76 -6.83
C CYS A 91 -1.95 10.40 -7.42
N LEU A 92 -1.96 10.73 -8.71
CA LEU A 92 -0.82 11.33 -9.41
C LEU A 92 -0.50 12.72 -8.87
N ALA A 93 -1.51 13.58 -8.71
CA ALA A 93 -1.34 14.90 -8.11
C ALA A 93 -0.72 14.80 -6.71
N ALA A 94 -1.26 13.93 -5.86
CA ALA A 94 -0.80 13.76 -4.49
C ALA A 94 0.63 13.19 -4.41
N ALA A 95 0.94 12.15 -5.20
CA ALA A 95 2.28 11.57 -5.26
C ALA A 95 3.34 12.57 -5.73
N LEU A 96 2.97 13.48 -6.64
CA LEU A 96 3.83 14.55 -7.13
C LEU A 96 4.04 15.65 -6.08
N TRP A 97 3.02 16.01 -5.30
CA TRP A 97 3.14 16.99 -4.22
C TRP A 97 4.13 16.55 -3.14
N ALA A 98 4.12 15.27 -2.79
CA ALA A 98 5.05 14.72 -1.80
C ALA A 98 6.40 14.28 -2.37
N ASN A 99 6.64 14.45 -3.67
CA ASN A 99 7.88 14.04 -4.32
C ASN A 99 8.17 12.52 -4.18
N ASN A 100 7.12 11.68 -4.08
CA ASN A 100 7.24 10.23 -3.84
C ASN A 100 7.39 9.38 -5.12
N VAL A 101 7.29 10.01 -6.29
CA VAL A 101 7.39 9.34 -7.60
C VAL A 101 8.85 8.94 -7.89
N LYS A 102 9.12 7.63 -7.92
CA LYS A 102 10.42 7.03 -8.24
C LYS A 102 10.19 5.62 -8.79
N LEU A 103 10.88 5.29 -9.89
CA LEU A 103 10.88 3.94 -10.43
C LEU A 103 11.55 2.98 -9.45
N ARG A 104 10.77 2.06 -8.86
CA ARG A 104 11.21 1.04 -7.91
C ARG A 104 11.09 -0.32 -8.59
N LEU A 105 12.24 -0.93 -8.87
CA LEU A 105 12.33 -2.28 -9.44
C LEU A 105 12.63 -3.27 -8.30
N PRO A 106 11.88 -4.38 -8.19
CA PRO A 106 12.14 -5.38 -7.17
C PRO A 106 13.49 -6.06 -7.39
N ARG A 107 14.19 -6.42 -6.31
CA ARG A 107 15.53 -7.04 -6.40
C ARG A 107 15.44 -8.53 -6.79
N SER A 108 14.38 -9.20 -6.35
CA SER A 108 14.20 -10.65 -6.53
C SER A 108 13.20 -11.00 -7.63
N ARG A 109 13.55 -12.00 -8.46
CA ARG A 109 12.64 -12.58 -9.49
C ARG A 109 11.48 -13.35 -8.86
N ILE A 110 11.70 -13.95 -7.70
CA ILE A 110 10.65 -14.66 -6.94
C ILE A 110 9.52 -13.68 -6.60
N ARG A 111 9.87 -12.44 -6.25
CA ARG A 111 8.89 -11.41 -5.93
C ARG A 111 8.03 -11.02 -7.14
N ILE A 112 8.63 -10.94 -8.33
CA ILE A 112 7.89 -10.68 -9.58
C ILE A 112 6.91 -11.82 -9.85
N ALA A 113 7.37 -13.07 -9.72
CA ALA A 113 6.51 -14.25 -9.90
C ALA A 113 5.34 -14.27 -8.91
N GLN A 114 5.58 -13.96 -7.62
CA GLN A 114 4.53 -13.80 -6.61
C GLN A 114 3.55 -12.68 -6.94
N ALA A 115 4.06 -11.54 -7.40
CA ALA A 115 3.21 -10.40 -7.77
C ALA A 115 2.25 -10.76 -8.90
N VAL A 116 2.75 -11.42 -9.95
CA VAL A 116 1.96 -11.86 -11.10
C VAL A 116 0.98 -12.97 -10.73
N ALA A 117 1.46 -14.03 -10.08
CA ALA A 117 0.61 -15.15 -9.68
C ALA A 117 -0.47 -14.71 -8.68
N GLY A 118 -0.10 -13.91 -7.68
CA GLY A 118 -1.04 -13.34 -6.72
C GLY A 118 -2.05 -12.42 -7.38
N GLY A 119 -1.64 -11.60 -8.36
CA GLY A 119 -2.55 -10.74 -9.12
C GLY A 119 -3.57 -11.52 -9.94
N ILE A 120 -3.16 -12.62 -10.57
CA ILE A 120 -4.06 -13.51 -11.32
C ILE A 120 -5.07 -14.17 -10.38
N ILE A 121 -4.60 -14.73 -9.25
CA ILE A 121 -5.47 -15.39 -8.25
C ILE A 121 -6.43 -14.37 -7.63
N ALA A 122 -5.95 -13.18 -7.28
CA ALA A 122 -6.79 -12.11 -6.75
C ALA A 122 -7.82 -11.65 -7.78
N GLY A 123 -7.41 -11.41 -9.03
CA GLY A 123 -8.32 -11.06 -10.11
C GLY A 123 -9.42 -12.10 -10.28
N PHE A 124 -9.05 -13.38 -10.39
CA PHE A 124 -10.01 -14.48 -10.49
C PHE A 124 -10.96 -14.54 -9.29
N GLY A 125 -10.43 -14.44 -8.06
CA GLY A 125 -11.23 -14.43 -6.83
C GLY A 125 -12.22 -13.26 -6.75
N ALA A 126 -11.79 -12.05 -7.12
CA ALA A 126 -12.65 -10.86 -7.14
C ALA A 126 -13.79 -10.98 -8.17
N ARG A 127 -13.54 -11.64 -9.31
CA ARG A 127 -14.58 -11.90 -10.33
C ARG A 127 -15.55 -12.99 -9.88
N LEU A 128 -15.05 -14.09 -9.32
CA LEU A 128 -15.87 -15.18 -8.80
C LEU A 128 -16.79 -14.71 -7.67
N ALA A 129 -16.24 -13.90 -6.76
CA ALA A 129 -16.99 -13.28 -5.69
C ALA A 129 -17.79 -12.04 -6.12
N MET A 130 -17.72 -11.56 -7.36
CA MET A 130 -18.43 -10.35 -7.79
C MET A 130 -18.24 -9.14 -6.86
N GLY A 131 -17.06 -9.01 -6.26
CA GLY A 131 -16.80 -8.06 -5.19
C GLY A 131 -15.32 -7.66 -5.09
N CYS A 132 -15.08 -6.50 -4.49
CA CYS A 132 -13.75 -6.06 -4.08
C CYS A 132 -13.83 -5.47 -2.66
N ASN A 133 -12.67 -5.28 -2.02
CA ASN A 133 -12.65 -4.76 -0.65
C ASN A 133 -13.33 -3.40 -0.50
N LEU A 134 -13.25 -2.50 -1.49
CA LEU A 134 -13.88 -1.20 -1.36
C LEU A 134 -15.40 -1.29 -1.41
N ALA A 135 -15.91 -1.94 -2.45
CA ALA A 135 -17.34 -2.11 -2.62
C ALA A 135 -17.94 -2.93 -1.48
N ALA A 136 -17.29 -4.01 -1.05
CA ALA A 136 -17.80 -4.85 0.03
C ALA A 136 -17.79 -4.13 1.38
N PHE A 137 -16.72 -3.40 1.74
CA PHE A 137 -16.58 -2.83 3.08
C PHE A 137 -17.28 -1.47 3.21
N PHE A 138 -17.16 -0.56 2.24
CA PHE A 138 -17.76 0.77 2.31
C PHE A 138 -19.16 0.88 1.70
N THR A 139 -19.67 -0.17 1.07
CA THR A 139 -21.02 -0.13 0.48
C THR A 139 -21.83 -1.39 0.79
N GLY A 140 -21.30 -2.58 0.57
CA GLY A 140 -22.02 -3.84 0.78
C GLY A 140 -22.38 -4.10 2.25
N ILE A 141 -21.41 -4.03 3.16
CA ILE A 141 -21.63 -4.21 4.60
C ILE A 141 -22.54 -3.10 5.18
N PRO A 142 -22.33 -1.81 4.85
CA PRO A 142 -23.26 -0.72 5.16
C PRO A 142 -24.71 -0.94 4.71
N GLN A 143 -24.93 -1.68 3.62
CA GLN A 143 -26.26 -2.08 3.15
C GLN A 143 -26.78 -3.37 3.81
N PHE A 144 -26.08 -3.89 4.83
CA PHE A 144 -26.37 -5.17 5.49
C PHE A 144 -26.40 -6.38 4.54
N SER A 145 -25.60 -6.34 3.47
CA SER A 145 -25.55 -7.43 2.49
C SER A 145 -24.87 -8.68 3.06
N LEU A 146 -25.59 -9.81 3.07
CA LEU A 146 -25.03 -11.12 3.46
C LEU A 146 -23.81 -11.51 2.60
N HIS A 147 -23.87 -11.21 1.31
CA HIS A 147 -22.78 -11.46 0.37
C HIS A 147 -21.46 -10.79 0.81
N ALA A 148 -21.54 -9.51 1.21
CA ALA A 148 -20.36 -8.75 1.60
C ALA A 148 -19.73 -9.27 2.90
N TRP A 149 -20.54 -9.74 3.84
CA TRP A 149 -20.06 -10.40 5.06
C TRP A 149 -19.36 -11.73 4.78
N LEU A 150 -19.97 -12.59 3.96
CA LEU A 150 -19.35 -13.85 3.52
C LEU A 150 -18.00 -13.59 2.83
N PHE A 151 -17.98 -12.62 1.92
CA PHE A 151 -16.75 -12.21 1.23
C PHE A 151 -15.69 -11.67 2.19
N ALA A 152 -16.06 -10.83 3.16
CA ALA A 152 -15.11 -10.24 4.11
C ALA A 152 -14.48 -11.30 5.03
N ILE A 153 -15.28 -12.22 5.57
CA ILE A 153 -14.80 -13.33 6.41
C ILE A 153 -13.89 -14.26 5.59
N ALA A 154 -14.33 -14.65 4.41
CA ALA A 154 -13.54 -15.49 3.51
C ALA A 154 -12.21 -14.81 3.10
N THR A 155 -12.24 -13.51 2.82
CA THR A 155 -11.04 -12.71 2.52
C THR A 155 -10.09 -12.66 3.71
N ALA A 156 -10.60 -12.49 4.93
CA ALA A 156 -9.79 -12.52 6.15
C ALA A 156 -9.08 -13.88 6.31
N ILE A 157 -9.81 -14.98 6.15
CA ILE A 157 -9.25 -16.35 6.22
C ILE A 157 -8.21 -16.57 5.10
N GLY A 158 -8.54 -16.21 3.86
CA GLY A 158 -7.63 -16.33 2.72
C GLY A 158 -6.35 -15.54 2.91
N SER A 159 -6.46 -14.32 3.47
CA SER A 159 -5.31 -13.46 3.77
C SER A 159 -4.42 -14.03 4.87
N TRP A 160 -4.98 -14.75 5.85
CA TRP A 160 -4.21 -15.45 6.88
C TRP A 160 -3.37 -16.59 6.27
N PHE A 161 -3.97 -17.41 5.40
CA PHE A 161 -3.24 -18.43 4.65
C PHE A 161 -2.16 -17.81 3.74
N GLY A 162 -2.49 -16.73 3.03
CA GLY A 162 -1.55 -15.99 2.19
C GLY A 162 -0.36 -15.44 2.98
N ALA A 163 -0.62 -14.89 4.17
CA ALA A 163 0.43 -14.40 5.06
C ALA A 163 1.37 -15.53 5.49
N ARG A 164 0.83 -16.68 5.91
CA ARG A 164 1.62 -17.86 6.27
C ARG A 164 2.45 -18.39 5.09
N PHE A 165 1.86 -18.42 3.90
CA PHE A 165 2.51 -18.89 2.68
C PHE A 165 3.68 -17.98 2.27
N THR A 166 3.50 -16.66 2.28
CA THR A 166 4.57 -15.70 1.94
C THR A 166 5.74 -15.70 2.93
N LEU A 167 5.53 -16.21 4.14
CA LEU A 167 6.55 -16.37 5.17
C LEU A 167 7.33 -17.70 5.07
N LEU A 168 7.07 -18.57 4.10
CA LEU A 168 7.86 -19.81 3.92
C LEU A 168 9.28 -19.49 3.42
N PRO A 169 10.32 -20.26 3.83
CA PRO A 169 11.72 -19.96 3.51
C PRO A 169 12.03 -19.85 2.01
N LEU A 170 11.34 -20.64 1.18
CA LEU A 170 11.48 -20.62 -0.28
C LEU A 170 11.08 -19.27 -0.91
N PHE A 171 10.18 -18.54 -0.26
CA PHE A 171 9.56 -17.33 -0.77
C PHE A 171 10.11 -16.04 -0.14
N ARG A 172 11.00 -16.18 0.85
CA ARG A 172 11.68 -15.05 1.50
C ARG A 172 12.89 -14.62 0.69
N ILE A 173 13.15 -13.31 0.70
CA ILE A 173 14.33 -12.73 0.09
C ILE A 173 15.44 -12.75 1.15
N PRO A 174 16.61 -13.35 0.89
CA PRO A 174 17.71 -13.32 1.83
C PRO A 174 18.30 -11.90 1.84
N VAL A 175 17.91 -11.09 2.82
CA VAL A 175 18.57 -9.80 3.06
C VAL A 175 19.61 -10.02 4.16
N LYS A 176 20.86 -9.69 3.84
CA LYS A 176 21.97 -9.76 4.79
C LYS A 176 22.31 -8.34 5.25
N MET A 177 22.53 -8.18 6.55
CA MET A 177 23.10 -6.93 7.07
C MET A 177 24.52 -6.77 6.53
N GLN A 178 24.86 -5.55 6.14
CA GLN A 178 26.19 -5.19 5.65
C GLN A 178 26.86 -4.33 6.70
N LYS A 179 28.09 -4.67 7.10
CA LYS A 179 28.90 -3.77 7.94
C LYS A 179 29.25 -2.52 7.13
N VAL A 180 29.01 -1.35 7.70
CA VAL A 180 29.28 -0.06 7.05
C VAL A 180 30.09 0.82 7.99
N SER A 181 30.91 1.70 7.42
CA SER A 181 31.74 2.66 8.17
C SER A 181 31.31 4.12 7.93
N ALA A 182 30.28 4.33 7.10
CA ALA A 182 29.75 5.64 6.77
C ALA A 182 28.26 5.56 6.46
N ALA A 183 27.51 6.57 6.89
CA ALA A 183 26.08 6.71 6.62
C ALA A 183 25.82 6.86 5.11
N SER A 184 24.65 6.38 4.65
CA SER A 184 24.28 6.47 3.24
C SER A 184 24.02 7.93 2.85
N PRO A 185 24.55 8.43 1.72
CA PRO A 185 24.31 9.81 1.31
C PRO A 185 22.86 10.01 0.87
N LEU A 186 22.08 10.78 1.65
CA LEU A 186 20.78 11.30 1.23
C LEU A 186 21.02 12.59 0.43
N THR A 187 20.86 12.52 -0.89
CA THR A 187 21.08 13.68 -1.77
C THR A 187 19.78 14.44 -1.99
N GLN A 188 19.52 15.43 -1.14
CA GLN A 188 18.34 16.27 -1.28
C GLN A 188 18.41 17.08 -2.58
N LYS A 189 17.42 16.90 -3.46
CA LYS A 189 17.28 17.64 -4.74
C LYS A 189 16.12 18.64 -4.67
N PRO A 190 16.30 19.82 -4.07
CA PRO A 190 15.21 20.77 -3.81
C PRO A 190 14.55 21.30 -5.09
N GLN A 191 15.32 21.51 -6.17
CA GLN A 191 14.78 21.96 -7.45
C GLN A 191 13.84 20.92 -8.08
N GLN A 192 14.19 19.63 -8.00
CA GLN A 192 13.37 18.54 -8.49
C GLN A 192 12.05 18.44 -7.71
N ALA A 193 12.10 18.55 -6.38
CA ALA A 193 10.92 18.58 -5.53
C ALA A 193 10.00 19.75 -5.87
N ARG A 194 10.55 20.96 -6.11
CA ARG A 194 9.77 22.14 -6.49
C ARG A 194 9.14 22.02 -7.88
N ARG A 195 9.82 21.38 -8.84
CA ARG A 195 9.27 21.11 -10.18
C ARG A 195 8.13 20.09 -10.14
N ARG A 196 8.32 19.00 -9.40
CA ARG A 196 7.29 17.96 -9.21
C ARG A 196 6.07 18.50 -8.48
N PHE A 197 6.26 19.30 -7.44
CA PHE A 197 5.15 19.95 -6.74
C PHE A 197 4.32 20.84 -7.68
N ARG A 198 4.96 21.65 -8.52
CA ARG A 198 4.28 22.47 -9.54
C ARG A 198 3.52 21.61 -10.55
N LEU A 199 4.13 20.52 -11.02
CA LEU A 199 3.48 19.59 -11.93
C LEU A 199 2.25 18.92 -11.27
N GLY A 200 2.34 18.54 -10.00
CA GLY A 200 1.20 18.02 -9.23
C GLY A 200 0.05 19.03 -9.14
N MET A 201 0.35 20.31 -8.92
CA MET A 201 -0.67 21.37 -8.92
C MET A 201 -1.34 21.53 -10.29
N VAL A 202 -0.55 21.52 -11.37
CA VAL A 202 -1.09 21.60 -12.74
C VAL A 202 -2.00 20.42 -13.03
N VAL A 203 -1.56 19.19 -12.71
CA VAL A 203 -2.38 17.97 -12.89
C VAL A 203 -3.66 18.07 -12.06
N PHE A 204 -3.58 18.49 -10.80
CA PHE A 204 -4.75 18.61 -9.93
C PHE A 204 -5.79 19.58 -10.48
N PHE A 205 -5.39 20.81 -10.85
CA PHE A 205 -6.31 21.80 -11.39
C PHE A 205 -6.81 21.44 -12.79
N ALA A 206 -5.98 20.79 -13.62
CA ALA A 206 -6.42 20.29 -14.92
C ALA A 206 -7.49 19.20 -14.76
N MET A 207 -7.31 18.27 -13.83
CA MET A 207 -8.29 17.20 -13.56
C MET A 207 -9.58 17.75 -12.95
N ILE A 208 -9.50 18.73 -12.04
CA ILE A 208 -10.68 19.43 -11.51
C ILE A 208 -11.40 20.20 -12.62
N GLY A 209 -10.66 20.97 -13.42
CA GLY A 209 -11.22 21.73 -14.54
C GLY A 209 -11.93 20.80 -15.53
N TRP A 210 -11.31 19.68 -15.89
CA TRP A 210 -11.95 18.66 -16.71
C TRP A 210 -13.20 18.09 -16.03
N GLY A 211 -13.14 17.72 -14.75
CA GLY A 211 -14.30 17.25 -13.99
C GLY A 211 -15.46 18.24 -13.97
N LEU A 212 -15.18 19.54 -13.82
CA LEU A 212 -16.19 20.61 -13.81
C LEU A 212 -16.79 20.87 -15.18
N LEU A 213 -15.97 20.96 -16.23
CA LEU A 213 -16.46 21.08 -17.62
C LEU A 213 -17.36 19.90 -17.98
N THR A 214 -16.92 18.71 -17.58
CA THR A 214 -17.68 17.49 -17.75
C THR A 214 -19.00 17.49 -16.99
N ALA A 215 -19.02 18.08 -15.79
CA ALA A 215 -20.23 18.19 -14.98
C ALA A 215 -21.24 19.17 -15.59
N ALA A 216 -20.77 20.16 -16.37
CA ALA A 216 -21.63 21.10 -17.09
C ALA A 216 -22.43 20.39 -18.20
N ASP A 217 -21.80 19.48 -18.94
CA ASP A 217 -22.46 18.71 -20.00
C ASP A 217 -23.23 17.49 -19.45
N HIS A 218 -22.59 16.72 -18.57
CA HIS A 218 -23.12 15.48 -18.01
C HIS A 218 -22.84 15.39 -16.49
N PRO A 219 -23.78 15.84 -15.65
CA PRO A 219 -23.53 16.06 -14.21
C PRO A 219 -23.09 14.79 -13.48
N ALA A 220 -23.73 13.64 -13.75
CA ALA A 220 -23.38 12.37 -13.10
C ALA A 220 -21.92 11.94 -13.40
N LEU A 221 -21.47 12.12 -14.64
CA LEU A 221 -20.14 11.73 -15.07
C LEU A 221 -19.06 12.68 -14.55
N GLY A 222 -19.34 13.98 -14.53
CA GLY A 222 -18.43 14.98 -13.96
C GLY A 222 -18.29 14.86 -12.45
N LEU A 223 -19.40 14.67 -11.74
CA LEU A 223 -19.40 14.40 -10.30
C LEU A 223 -18.59 13.14 -9.98
N ALA A 224 -18.77 12.05 -10.74
CA ALA A 224 -18.01 10.82 -10.52
C ALA A 224 -16.50 11.03 -10.67
N MET A 225 -16.07 11.87 -11.62
CA MET A 225 -14.66 12.25 -11.77
C MET A 225 -14.15 13.05 -10.56
N LEU A 226 -14.92 14.02 -10.07
CA LEU A 226 -14.56 14.85 -8.90
C LEU A 226 -14.46 14.02 -7.62
N PHE A 227 -15.45 13.15 -7.37
CA PHE A 227 -15.38 12.16 -6.28
C PHE A 227 -14.17 11.24 -6.45
N GLY A 228 -13.91 10.81 -7.68
CA GLY A 228 -12.71 10.04 -8.03
C GLY A 228 -11.42 10.73 -7.60
N ILE A 229 -11.25 12.02 -7.92
CA ILE A 229 -10.09 12.81 -7.48
C ILE A 229 -9.97 12.79 -5.96
N GLY A 230 -11.07 13.00 -5.23
CA GLY A 230 -11.12 12.94 -3.76
C GLY A 230 -10.70 11.57 -3.20
N PHE A 231 -11.25 10.49 -3.76
CA PHE A 231 -10.85 9.13 -3.40
C PHE A 231 -9.37 8.85 -3.67
N GLY A 232 -8.85 9.32 -4.81
CA GLY A 232 -7.43 9.18 -5.17
C GLY A 232 -6.51 9.91 -4.18
N LEU A 233 -6.85 11.15 -3.82
CA LEU A 233 -6.11 11.91 -2.80
C LEU A 233 -6.08 11.18 -1.46
N LEU A 234 -7.25 10.70 -0.99
CA LEU A 234 -7.38 9.99 0.28
C LEU A 234 -6.56 8.70 0.29
N ILE A 235 -6.68 7.88 -0.77
CA ILE A 235 -5.98 6.60 -0.86
C ILE A 235 -4.47 6.80 -0.87
N GLU A 236 -3.95 7.76 -1.64
CA GLU A 236 -2.51 7.96 -1.79
C GLU A 236 -1.90 8.61 -0.53
N ARG A 237 -2.56 9.62 0.06
CA ARG A 237 -2.06 10.31 1.27
C ARG A 237 -2.17 9.47 2.54
N ALA A 238 -3.22 8.66 2.68
CA ALA A 238 -3.41 7.79 3.85
C ALA A 238 -2.95 6.35 3.62
N GLN A 239 -2.46 6.04 2.41
CA GLN A 239 -1.94 4.73 2.03
C GLN A 239 -2.95 3.58 2.30
N ILE A 240 -4.23 3.84 1.99
CA ILE A 240 -5.35 2.96 2.31
C ILE A 240 -5.21 1.66 1.51
N CYS A 241 -4.91 0.57 2.22
CA CYS A 241 -4.70 -0.74 1.62
C CYS A 241 -5.21 -1.85 2.54
N PHE A 242 -6.33 -2.46 2.16
CA PHE A 242 -6.98 -3.54 2.90
C PHE A 242 -6.07 -4.77 3.07
N THR A 243 -5.24 -5.07 2.08
CA THR A 243 -4.22 -6.12 2.19
C THR A 243 -3.26 -5.84 3.34
N SER A 244 -2.84 -4.59 3.51
CA SER A 244 -1.93 -4.22 4.60
C SER A 244 -2.63 -4.33 5.95
N ALA A 245 -3.93 -3.98 6.02
CA ALA A 245 -4.71 -4.14 7.25
C ALA A 245 -4.77 -5.60 7.73
N PHE A 246 -5.13 -6.53 6.85
CA PHE A 246 -5.18 -7.95 7.20
C PHE A 246 -3.80 -8.52 7.46
N ARG A 247 -2.87 -8.33 6.53
CA ARG A 247 -1.52 -8.87 6.62
C ARG A 247 -0.76 -8.38 7.85
N ASP A 248 -0.79 -7.07 8.13
CA ASP A 248 -0.02 -6.50 9.24
C ASP A 248 -0.61 -6.93 10.60
N MET A 249 -1.93 -7.19 10.66
CA MET A 249 -2.59 -7.82 11.80
C MET A 249 -2.12 -9.27 12.01
N TRP A 250 -2.02 -10.08 10.94
CA TRP A 250 -1.61 -11.48 11.04
C TRP A 250 -0.10 -11.69 11.27
N ILE A 251 0.75 -10.85 10.67
CA ILE A 251 2.20 -11.01 10.73
C ILE A 251 2.79 -10.27 11.93
N THR A 252 2.39 -9.02 12.14
CA THR A 252 3.01 -8.12 13.12
C THR A 252 2.10 -7.72 14.28
N GLY A 253 0.83 -8.14 14.28
CA GLY A 253 -0.14 -7.76 15.31
C GLY A 253 -0.63 -6.31 15.26
N ARG A 254 -0.30 -5.56 14.20
CA ARG A 254 -0.69 -4.15 14.07
C ARG A 254 -2.13 -4.00 13.63
N THR A 255 -2.92 -3.27 14.40
CA THR A 255 -4.37 -3.12 14.16
C THR A 255 -4.81 -1.72 13.71
N VAL A 256 -3.88 -0.76 13.55
CA VAL A 256 -4.22 0.64 13.21
C VAL A 256 -5.10 0.74 11.97
N MET A 257 -4.73 0.06 10.88
CA MET A 257 -5.51 0.07 9.63
C MET A 257 -6.82 -0.70 9.75
N ALA A 258 -6.84 -1.80 10.50
CA ALA A 258 -8.06 -2.56 10.75
C ALA A 258 -9.09 -1.72 11.53
N LYS A 259 -8.64 -1.03 12.59
CA LYS A 259 -9.47 -0.07 13.35
C LYS A 259 -9.98 1.05 12.45
N ALA A 260 -9.12 1.62 11.61
CA ALA A 260 -9.51 2.67 10.66
C ALA A 260 -10.64 2.19 9.73
N ILE A 261 -10.52 0.99 9.15
CA ILE A 261 -11.55 0.38 8.30
C ILE A 261 -12.86 0.18 9.06
N ILE A 262 -12.83 -0.35 10.29
CA ILE A 262 -14.04 -0.53 11.10
C ILE A 262 -14.76 0.79 11.36
N PHE A 263 -14.02 1.85 11.73
CA PHE A 263 -14.62 3.17 11.93
C PHE A 263 -15.18 3.78 10.64
N GLY A 264 -14.48 3.60 9.51
CA GLY A 264 -14.98 4.02 8.20
C GLY A 264 -16.23 3.27 7.77
N MET A 265 -16.29 1.96 8.02
CA MET A 265 -17.47 1.14 7.79
C MET A 265 -18.66 1.62 8.63
N ALA A 266 -18.45 1.86 9.92
CA ALA A 266 -19.49 2.37 10.81
C ALA A 266 -20.05 3.72 10.34
N ALA A 267 -19.17 4.66 9.96
CA ALA A 267 -19.59 5.95 9.40
C ALA A 267 -20.39 5.79 8.09
N SER A 268 -19.93 4.92 7.19
CA SER A 268 -20.63 4.64 5.93
C SER A 268 -21.96 3.91 6.14
N ALA A 269 -22.08 3.03 7.14
CA ALA A 269 -23.30 2.31 7.49
C ALA A 269 -24.43 3.26 7.88
N ILE A 270 -24.14 4.23 8.76
CA ILE A 270 -25.13 5.24 9.18
C ILE A 270 -25.65 5.99 7.95
N GLY A 271 -24.74 6.49 7.12
CA GLY A 271 -25.11 7.32 5.99
C GLY A 271 -25.80 6.57 4.85
N ILE A 272 -25.34 5.37 4.50
CA ILE A 272 -25.96 4.57 3.44
C ILE A 272 -27.33 4.09 3.88
N PHE A 273 -27.48 3.67 5.15
CA PHE A 273 -28.80 3.33 5.69
C PHE A 273 -29.77 4.50 5.58
N SER A 274 -29.35 5.74 5.88
CA SER A 274 -30.18 6.92 5.67
C SER A 274 -30.64 7.08 4.22
N TYR A 275 -29.74 6.92 3.24
CA TYR A 275 -30.11 7.01 1.82
C TYR A 275 -31.06 5.88 1.36
N VAL A 276 -30.87 4.66 1.88
CA VAL A 276 -31.79 3.55 1.60
C VAL A 276 -33.18 3.84 2.15
N GLN A 277 -33.28 4.40 3.37
CA GLN A 277 -34.56 4.83 3.94
C GLN A 277 -35.22 5.98 3.16
N LEU A 278 -34.43 6.80 2.46
CA LEU A 278 -34.92 7.84 1.55
C LEU A 278 -35.36 7.29 0.17
N GLY A 279 -35.36 5.98 -0.03
CA GLY A 279 -35.86 5.32 -1.23
C GLY A 279 -34.80 4.90 -2.25
N MET A 280 -33.50 5.04 -1.93
CA MET A 280 -32.43 4.56 -2.81
C MET A 280 -32.34 3.03 -2.79
N ALA A 281 -32.42 2.42 -3.98
CA ALA A 281 -32.36 0.96 -4.10
C ALA A 281 -30.98 0.41 -3.65
N PRO A 282 -30.95 -0.55 -2.70
CA PRO A 282 -29.71 -1.20 -2.29
C PRO A 282 -29.16 -2.05 -3.44
N LYS A 283 -27.83 -2.01 -3.64
CA LYS A 283 -27.14 -2.76 -4.69
C LYS A 283 -26.42 -3.94 -4.06
N ILE A 284 -27.20 -4.99 -3.77
CA ILE A 284 -26.71 -6.24 -3.17
C ILE A 284 -26.43 -7.31 -4.23
N MET A 285 -25.38 -8.09 -4.00
CA MET A 285 -24.98 -9.19 -4.89
C MET A 285 -25.44 -10.53 -4.32
N TRP A 286 -25.46 -11.57 -5.16
CA TRP A 286 -25.90 -12.90 -4.77
C TRP A 286 -24.93 -13.54 -3.76
N ALA A 287 -25.47 -13.92 -2.60
CA ALA A 287 -24.75 -14.61 -1.55
C ALA A 287 -24.77 -16.12 -1.83
N GLY A 288 -23.69 -16.66 -2.39
CA GLY A 288 -23.54 -18.09 -2.63
C GLY A 288 -22.12 -18.59 -2.41
N PRO A 289 -21.85 -19.88 -2.73
CA PRO A 289 -20.52 -20.48 -2.57
C PRO A 289 -19.43 -19.72 -3.35
N ASN A 290 -19.80 -19.07 -4.44
CA ASN A 290 -18.94 -18.21 -5.24
C ASN A 290 -18.34 -17.05 -4.41
N ALA A 291 -19.12 -16.44 -3.51
CA ALA A 291 -18.66 -15.36 -2.64
C ALA A 291 -17.61 -15.84 -1.63
N ALA A 292 -17.81 -17.03 -1.06
CA ALA A 292 -16.88 -17.63 -0.11
C ALA A 292 -15.58 -18.12 -0.80
N ILE A 293 -15.71 -18.90 -1.88
CA ILE A 293 -14.54 -19.41 -2.62
C ILE A 293 -13.77 -18.25 -3.25
N GLY A 294 -14.48 -17.30 -3.87
CA GLY A 294 -13.88 -16.11 -4.46
C GLY A 294 -13.21 -15.22 -3.41
N GLY A 295 -13.82 -15.04 -2.23
CA GLY A 295 -13.23 -14.31 -1.11
C GLY A 295 -11.95 -14.98 -0.57
N LEU A 296 -11.93 -16.30 -0.42
CA LEU A 296 -10.74 -17.05 0.01
C LEU A 296 -9.58 -16.87 -0.98
N LEU A 297 -9.84 -17.08 -2.28
CA LEU A 297 -8.85 -16.91 -3.34
C LEU A 297 -8.38 -15.45 -3.43
N PHE A 298 -9.32 -14.51 -3.34
CA PHE A 298 -9.01 -13.09 -3.35
C PHE A 298 -8.10 -12.71 -2.18
N GLY A 299 -8.45 -13.09 -0.95
CA GLY A 299 -7.66 -12.86 0.25
C GLY A 299 -6.24 -13.43 0.17
N PHE A 300 -6.11 -14.65 -0.34
CA PHE A 300 -4.81 -15.28 -0.58
C PHE A 300 -3.99 -14.50 -1.63
N GLY A 301 -4.62 -14.20 -2.77
CA GLY A 301 -4.01 -13.54 -3.92
C GLY A 301 -3.51 -12.13 -3.59
N ILE A 302 -4.29 -11.32 -2.86
CA ILE A 302 -3.88 -9.95 -2.51
C ILE A 302 -2.63 -9.93 -1.61
N VAL A 303 -2.48 -10.89 -0.69
CA VAL A 303 -1.30 -10.98 0.18
C VAL A 303 -0.07 -11.43 -0.61
N LEU A 304 -0.23 -12.42 -1.49
CA LEU A 304 0.83 -12.88 -2.38
C LEU A 304 1.29 -11.74 -3.32
N ALA A 305 0.34 -11.04 -3.93
CA ALA A 305 0.57 -9.87 -4.78
C ALA A 305 1.22 -8.70 -4.02
N GLY A 306 0.94 -8.60 -2.72
CA GLY A 306 1.42 -7.53 -1.86
C GLY A 306 0.61 -6.24 -1.97
N GLY A 307 -0.59 -6.27 -2.54
CA GLY A 307 -1.49 -5.12 -2.66
C GLY A 307 -2.90 -5.51 -3.14
N CYS A 308 -3.90 -4.74 -2.72
CA CYS A 308 -5.26 -4.75 -3.27
C CYS A 308 -5.37 -3.75 -4.42
N GLU A 309 -6.54 -3.56 -5.01
CA GLU A 309 -6.72 -2.71 -6.20
C GLU A 309 -6.34 -1.25 -5.95
N THR A 310 -6.77 -0.69 -4.82
CA THR A 310 -6.35 0.65 -4.38
C THR A 310 -4.88 0.69 -3.99
N GLY A 311 -4.40 -0.38 -3.36
CA GLY A 311 -2.98 -0.60 -3.07
C GLY A 311 -2.12 -0.52 -4.33
N TRP A 312 -2.55 -1.19 -5.39
CA TRP A 312 -1.88 -1.17 -6.67
C TRP A 312 -1.93 0.21 -7.30
N MET A 313 -3.09 0.87 -7.25
CA MET A 313 -3.32 2.15 -7.90
C MET A 313 -2.33 3.25 -7.45
N TYR A 314 -2.20 3.49 -6.15
CA TYR A 314 -1.26 4.51 -5.67
C TYR A 314 0.20 4.05 -5.85
N ARG A 315 0.50 2.76 -5.70
CA ARG A 315 1.86 2.22 -5.88
C ARG A 315 2.34 2.29 -7.33
N ALA A 316 1.43 2.08 -8.29
CA ALA A 316 1.72 2.22 -9.71
C ALA A 316 2.13 3.65 -10.04
N VAL A 317 1.40 4.64 -9.48
CA VAL A 317 1.70 6.07 -9.63
C VAL A 317 2.99 6.47 -8.91
N GLU A 318 3.28 5.91 -7.75
CA GLU A 318 4.55 6.10 -7.05
C GLU A 318 5.74 5.52 -7.84
N GLY A 319 5.50 4.66 -8.83
CA GLY A 319 6.51 4.05 -9.69
C GLY A 319 6.98 2.67 -9.23
N GLN A 320 6.22 1.96 -8.40
CA GLN A 320 6.49 0.55 -8.07
C GLN A 320 6.11 -0.35 -9.26
N VAL A 321 7.14 -0.86 -9.94
CA VAL A 321 7.02 -1.63 -11.20
C VAL A 321 6.67 -3.13 -11.06
N PRO A 322 6.58 -3.79 -9.88
CA PRO A 322 6.24 -5.22 -9.85
C PRO A 322 4.94 -5.58 -10.59
N LEU A 323 4.05 -4.62 -10.91
CA LEU A 323 2.83 -4.85 -11.68
C LEU A 323 2.78 -4.30 -13.11
N LEU A 324 3.75 -3.51 -13.58
CA LEU A 324 3.65 -2.88 -14.92
C LEU A 324 4.44 -3.60 -16.01
N VAL A 325 5.42 -4.44 -15.65
CA VAL A 325 6.37 -5.01 -16.61
C VAL A 325 6.64 -6.48 -16.29
N GLY A 326 5.61 -7.32 -16.40
CA GLY A 326 5.77 -8.78 -16.48
C GLY A 326 6.29 -9.27 -17.83
N TRP A 327 6.35 -8.41 -18.87
CA TRP A 327 6.70 -8.82 -20.24
C TRP A 327 7.78 -7.99 -20.96
N ALA A 328 7.99 -6.70 -20.63
CA ALA A 328 8.99 -5.86 -21.35
C ALA A 328 10.38 -5.78 -20.69
N GLY A 329 10.60 -6.43 -19.54
CA GLY A 329 11.81 -6.29 -18.73
C GLY A 329 13.00 -7.14 -19.19
N GLN A 330 12.80 -8.09 -20.11
CA GLN A 330 13.87 -8.99 -20.55
C GLN A 330 14.79 -8.36 -21.62
N ARG A 331 14.48 -7.18 -22.17
CA ARG A 331 15.28 -6.55 -23.24
C ARG A 331 16.19 -5.38 -22.84
N HIS A 332 15.99 -4.72 -21.70
CA HIS A 332 16.72 -3.48 -21.41
C HIS A 332 17.93 -3.58 -20.46
N ARG A 333 18.29 -4.77 -19.96
CA ARG A 333 19.55 -4.96 -19.20
C ARG A 333 20.76 -5.36 -20.06
N LEU A 334 20.58 -5.60 -21.35
CA LEU A 334 21.69 -5.93 -22.27
C LEU A 334 22.45 -4.70 -22.81
N ASN A 335 21.87 -3.49 -22.77
CA ASN A 335 22.56 -2.29 -23.30
C ASN A 335 23.21 -1.41 -22.22
N ALA A 336 22.81 -1.48 -20.95
CA ALA A 336 23.47 -0.74 -19.87
C ALA A 336 24.74 -1.45 -19.34
N ALA A 337 24.88 -2.76 -19.57
CA ALA A 337 26.05 -3.54 -19.16
C ALA A 337 27.29 -3.32 -20.05
N ARG A 338 27.15 -2.73 -21.24
CA ARG A 338 28.28 -2.45 -22.15
C ARG A 338 28.96 -1.09 -21.94
N LEU A 339 28.35 -0.16 -21.20
CA LEU A 339 28.93 1.18 -20.97
C LEU A 339 29.70 1.33 -19.65
N VAL A 340 29.73 0.30 -18.79
CA VAL A 340 30.39 0.34 -17.47
C VAL A 340 31.47 -0.76 -17.31
N LEU A 341 31.65 -1.62 -18.31
CA LEU A 341 32.70 -2.68 -18.31
C LEU A 341 34.09 -2.19 -18.77
N GLY A 342 34.43 -0.94 -18.46
CA GLY A 342 35.71 -0.32 -18.79
C GLY A 342 36.53 0.10 -17.59
N ARG A 343 36.53 -0.68 -16.48
CA ARG A 343 37.52 -0.69 -15.38
C ARG A 343 36.87 -1.28 -14.12
N TYR A 344 36.96 -2.60 -13.94
CA TYR A 344 37.03 -3.14 -12.57
C TYR A 344 37.95 -4.36 -12.58
N ARG A 345 39.19 -4.09 -12.20
CA ARG A 345 40.25 -5.06 -11.97
C ARG A 345 39.85 -5.86 -10.72
N ARG A 346 39.75 -7.18 -10.84
CA ARG A 346 39.45 -8.12 -9.74
C ARG A 346 40.42 -7.90 -8.57
N PRO A 347 39.99 -7.93 -7.30
CA PRO A 347 40.81 -8.43 -6.23
C PRO A 347 40.53 -9.91 -5.97
N ALA A 348 41.59 -10.57 -5.55
CA ALA A 348 41.76 -12.00 -5.41
C ALA A 348 40.82 -12.66 -4.38
N ARG A 349 40.54 -13.95 -4.62
CA ARG A 349 40.00 -14.88 -3.63
C ARG A 349 41.05 -15.15 -2.55
N HIS A 350 40.64 -15.25 -1.30
CA HIS A 350 41.32 -16.08 -0.32
C HIS A 350 40.30 -16.87 0.52
N PRO A 351 40.66 -18.08 1.01
CA PRO A 351 39.74 -19.10 1.51
C PRO A 351 39.68 -19.18 3.04
N LEU A 352 38.80 -20.07 3.53
CA LEU A 352 38.59 -20.56 4.90
C LEU A 352 37.60 -19.70 5.73
N ALA A 353 36.63 -20.24 6.47
CA ALA A 353 36.52 -21.57 7.03
C ALA A 353 35.09 -22.15 6.94
N GLU A 354 35.07 -23.45 6.74
CA GLU A 354 33.94 -24.35 6.73
C GLU A 354 33.81 -25.01 8.11
N SER A 355 32.63 -24.92 8.74
CA SER A 355 32.20 -25.83 9.80
C SER A 355 30.67 -25.81 9.99
N GLN A 356 30.00 -26.63 9.16
CA GLN A 356 29.11 -27.73 9.56
C GLN A 356 27.84 -27.50 10.43
N PRO A 357 26.87 -28.45 10.47
CA PRO A 357 25.57 -28.25 9.81
C PRO A 357 24.34 -28.52 10.71
N ALA A 358 23.16 -28.29 10.14
CA ALA A 358 21.89 -29.00 10.36
C ALA A 358 21.70 -29.85 11.65
N GLU A 359 21.46 -29.23 12.82
CA GLU A 359 20.90 -29.97 13.97
C GLU A 359 20.17 -29.12 15.04
N ARG A 360 19.38 -28.12 14.63
CA ARG A 360 18.52 -27.33 15.57
C ARG A 360 17.06 -27.18 15.14
N LEU A 361 16.52 -28.21 14.49
CA LEU A 361 15.12 -28.26 14.02
C LEU A 361 14.24 -29.30 14.74
N ARG A 362 14.61 -29.76 15.94
CA ARG A 362 13.79 -30.71 16.73
C ARG A 362 13.30 -30.22 18.11
N SER A 363 13.70 -29.03 18.58
CA SER A 363 13.27 -28.52 19.90
C SER A 363 12.12 -27.49 19.86
N LEU A 364 11.66 -27.07 18.68
CA LEU A 364 10.53 -26.13 18.53
C LEU A 364 9.18 -26.81 18.22
N TRP A 365 9.13 -28.14 18.20
CA TRP A 365 7.93 -28.95 17.93
C TRP A 365 7.30 -29.59 19.19
N ARG A 366 7.77 -29.22 20.39
CA ARG A 366 7.19 -29.67 21.68
C ARG A 366 6.97 -28.47 22.61
N THR A 367 5.98 -27.64 22.32
CA THR A 367 5.29 -26.78 23.31
C THR A 367 4.01 -26.20 22.69
N THR A 368 3.18 -27.07 22.12
CA THR A 368 1.73 -26.83 22.05
C THR A 368 1.11 -27.48 23.28
N GLY A 369 0.87 -26.67 24.31
CA GLY A 369 0.29 -27.13 25.55
C GLY A 369 0.46 -26.15 26.70
N HIS A 370 0.01 -24.90 26.53
CA HIS A 370 -0.47 -24.05 27.62
C HIS A 370 -1.33 -22.93 27.01
N LEU A 371 -2.63 -23.18 27.01
CA LEU A 371 -3.66 -22.14 26.93
C LEU A 371 -3.78 -21.44 28.28
N SER A 372 -4.14 -20.15 28.22
CA SER A 372 -4.70 -19.34 29.31
C SER A 372 -3.74 -18.86 30.42
N THR A 373 -3.34 -17.58 30.35
CA THR A 373 -3.25 -16.58 31.44
C THR A 373 -2.25 -15.47 31.04
N ALA A 374 -2.72 -14.50 30.26
CA ALA A 374 -2.10 -13.17 30.16
C ALA A 374 -3.18 -12.12 29.83
N ALA A 375 -4.34 -12.26 30.49
CA ALA A 375 -5.19 -11.14 30.82
C ALA A 375 -4.65 -10.61 32.15
N ASP A 376 -4.36 -9.30 32.21
CA ASP A 376 -3.87 -8.51 33.35
C ASP A 376 -2.46 -7.93 33.16
N ARG A 377 -2.38 -6.91 32.29
CA ARG A 377 -1.51 -5.76 32.54
C ARG A 377 -2.32 -4.49 32.31
N PRO A 378 -2.31 -3.53 33.25
CA PRO A 378 -3.15 -2.34 33.15
C PRO A 378 -2.72 -1.49 31.94
N ALA A 379 -3.72 -0.97 31.25
CA ALA A 379 -3.58 -0.04 30.14
C ALA A 379 -2.82 1.22 30.59
N ALA A 380 -1.55 1.33 30.18
CA ALA A 380 -0.81 2.58 30.26
C ALA A 380 -1.35 3.52 29.18
N GLY A 381 -2.25 4.42 29.62
CA GLY A 381 -2.80 5.60 28.94
C GLY A 381 -2.49 5.79 27.45
N ASP A 382 -3.51 5.54 26.63
CA ASP A 382 -3.63 6.04 25.26
C ASP A 382 -3.56 7.58 25.26
N ARG A 383 -2.36 8.16 25.07
CA ARG A 383 -2.23 9.51 24.54
C ARG A 383 -2.34 9.44 23.02
N LEU A 384 -3.56 9.26 22.56
CA LEU A 384 -3.97 9.51 21.18
C LEU A 384 -3.66 10.98 20.85
N GLY A 385 -2.78 11.24 19.88
CA GLY A 385 -2.84 12.49 19.11
C GLY A 385 -1.56 13.28 18.84
N GLU A 386 -0.37 12.90 19.32
CA GLU A 386 0.83 13.71 19.03
C GLU A 386 1.58 13.21 17.79
N THR A 387 1.47 13.98 16.71
CA THR A 387 2.23 13.82 15.47
C THR A 387 3.73 13.91 15.73
N PHE A 388 4.48 12.99 15.13
CA PHE A 388 5.91 12.67 15.34
C PHE A 388 6.94 13.75 14.95
N PHE A 389 6.58 15.04 14.92
CA PHE A 389 7.51 16.12 14.61
C PHE A 389 7.36 17.26 15.61
N PRO A 390 8.47 17.87 16.08
CA PRO A 390 8.39 19.06 16.91
C PRO A 390 7.74 20.23 16.13
N PRO A 391 7.06 21.16 16.82
CA PRO A 391 6.48 22.35 16.18
C PRO A 391 7.58 23.29 15.67
N PRO A 392 7.32 24.09 14.61
CA PRO A 392 8.31 25.01 14.07
C PRO A 392 8.37 26.28 14.92
N GLY A 393 9.40 26.41 15.75
CA GLY A 393 9.61 27.59 16.59
C GLY A 393 10.64 27.37 17.69
N GLY A 394 11.90 27.18 17.30
CA GLY A 394 13.08 27.22 18.17
C GLY A 394 14.24 27.76 17.35
N GLY A 395 15.10 28.59 17.95
CA GLY A 395 16.25 29.22 17.29
C GLY A 395 17.31 28.20 16.84
N PRO A 396 18.53 28.63 16.49
CA PRO A 396 19.59 27.71 16.09
C PRO A 396 20.09 26.95 17.32
N ASP A 397 19.36 25.92 17.72
CA ASP A 397 19.68 25.10 18.86
C ASP A 397 20.79 24.13 18.44
N ARG A 398 21.92 24.19 19.16
CA ARG A 398 23.18 23.44 18.96
C ARG A 398 23.02 21.89 18.94
N GLU A 399 21.81 21.39 19.06
CA GLU A 399 21.43 19.97 19.06
C GLU A 399 21.26 19.40 17.65
N GLY A 400 20.87 20.24 16.68
CA GLY A 400 20.71 19.85 15.27
C GLY A 400 22.03 19.56 14.54
N GLU A 401 23.16 20.08 15.05
CA GLU A 401 24.51 19.83 14.50
C GLU A 401 25.16 18.57 15.08
N ARG A 402 24.85 18.18 16.32
CA ARG A 402 25.37 16.91 16.91
C ARG A 402 24.77 15.66 16.27
N MET A 403 23.56 15.74 15.70
CA MET A 403 22.89 14.57 15.10
C MET A 403 23.35 14.21 13.67
N LYS A 404 24.14 15.05 13.00
CA LYS A 404 24.59 14.78 11.61
C LYS A 404 25.71 13.73 11.49
N ASN A 405 26.31 13.28 12.60
CA ASN A 405 27.49 12.42 12.60
C ASN A 405 27.29 11.08 13.34
N ILE A 406 26.08 10.53 13.34
CA ILE A 406 25.86 9.16 13.81
C ILE A 406 26.37 8.20 12.73
N ILE A 407 27.46 7.49 13.01
CA ILE A 407 28.03 6.47 12.13
C ILE A 407 27.34 5.15 12.44
N PRO A 408 26.59 4.55 11.49
CA PRO A 408 26.00 3.24 11.69
C PRO A 408 27.05 2.13 11.58
N ASP A 409 26.89 1.06 12.36
CA ASP A 409 27.74 -0.13 12.30
C ASP A 409 27.27 -1.11 11.22
N TYR A 410 25.94 -1.22 11.08
CA TYR A 410 25.30 -2.11 10.12
C TYR A 410 24.30 -1.35 9.26
N ARG A 411 24.16 -1.78 8.00
CA ARG A 411 23.16 -1.31 7.06
C ARG A 411 22.26 -2.46 6.62
N LEU A 412 20.96 -2.19 6.64
CA LEU A 412 19.92 -3.00 6.03
C LEU A 412 19.28 -2.21 4.88
N ASP A 413 19.60 -2.59 3.66
CA ASP A 413 19.10 -1.94 2.45
C ASP A 413 17.85 -2.66 1.90
N MET A 414 16.71 -2.03 2.13
CA MET A 414 15.36 -2.49 1.76
C MET A 414 14.76 -1.68 0.59
N VAL A 415 15.57 -0.91 -0.14
CA VAL A 415 15.08 -0.10 -1.28
C VAL A 415 14.61 -1.01 -2.42
N GLY A 416 13.38 -0.77 -2.88
CA GLY A 416 12.69 -1.53 -3.93
C GLY A 416 11.84 -2.67 -3.39
N GLU A 417 11.87 -2.93 -2.08
CA GLU A 417 11.07 -3.98 -1.47
C GLU A 417 9.73 -3.44 -0.94
N PRO A 418 8.60 -4.00 -1.38
CA PRO A 418 7.30 -3.55 -0.90
C PRO A 418 7.07 -4.01 0.55
N CYS A 419 6.18 -3.32 1.23
CA CYS A 419 5.73 -3.75 2.55
C CYS A 419 5.06 -5.15 2.47
N PRO A 420 5.26 -6.05 3.46
CA PRO A 420 5.79 -5.82 4.81
C PRO A 420 7.29 -6.10 4.96
N TYR A 421 8.00 -6.46 3.88
CA TYR A 421 9.37 -6.96 3.96
C TYR A 421 10.34 -6.02 4.68
N PRO A 422 10.33 -4.67 4.47
CA PRO A 422 11.18 -3.77 5.22
C PRO A 422 10.99 -3.86 6.74
N ALA A 423 9.75 -3.99 7.21
CA ALA A 423 9.47 -4.09 8.65
C ALA A 423 9.89 -5.46 9.20
N VAL A 424 9.56 -6.56 8.50
CA VAL A 424 9.92 -7.92 8.94
C VAL A 424 11.44 -8.12 8.94
N ALA A 425 12.14 -7.70 7.88
CA ALA A 425 13.60 -7.81 7.82
C ALA A 425 14.29 -6.98 8.90
N THR A 426 13.72 -5.81 9.25
CA THR A 426 14.22 -5.01 10.38
C THR A 426 14.03 -5.75 11.70
N LEU A 427 12.85 -6.35 11.93
CA LEU A 427 12.57 -7.16 13.12
C LEU A 427 13.44 -8.41 13.23
N GLU A 428 13.81 -9.03 12.12
CA GLU A 428 14.71 -10.18 12.09
C GLU A 428 16.18 -9.77 12.29
N ALA A 429 16.58 -8.58 11.87
CA ALA A 429 17.93 -8.04 12.03
C ALA A 429 18.21 -7.53 13.44
N MET A 430 17.24 -6.88 14.08
CA MET A 430 17.41 -6.24 15.40
C MET A 430 17.96 -7.17 16.51
N PRO A 431 17.52 -8.44 16.66
CA PRO A 431 18.05 -9.35 17.68
C PRO A 431 19.55 -9.61 17.58
N SER A 432 20.11 -9.55 16.37
CA SER A 432 21.52 -9.85 16.10
C SER A 432 22.49 -8.71 16.41
N LEU A 433 21.97 -7.52 16.75
CA LEU A 433 22.78 -6.39 17.22
C LEU A 433 23.28 -6.63 18.65
N GLN A 434 24.45 -6.10 18.98
CA GLN A 434 24.97 -5.99 20.34
C GLN A 434 24.52 -4.67 20.98
N LYS A 435 24.61 -4.57 22.32
CA LYS A 435 24.19 -3.38 23.06
C LYS A 435 25.01 -2.16 22.61
N GLY A 436 24.34 -1.09 22.21
CA GLY A 436 24.98 0.13 21.73
C GLY A 436 25.29 0.17 20.23
N GLU A 437 25.22 -0.95 19.50
CA GLU A 437 25.38 -0.97 18.04
C GLU A 437 24.21 -0.28 17.34
N ILE A 438 24.50 0.37 16.22
CA ILE A 438 23.54 1.17 15.46
C ILE A 438 23.27 0.52 14.10
N LEU A 439 21.99 0.27 13.83
CA LEU A 439 21.47 -0.23 12.56
C LEU A 439 20.88 0.91 11.73
N GLU A 440 21.43 1.10 10.53
CA GLU A 440 20.86 1.95 9.48
C GLU A 440 19.92 1.12 8.61
N VAL A 441 18.63 1.45 8.62
CA VAL A 441 17.64 0.86 7.70
C VAL A 441 17.32 1.89 6.62
N VAL A 442 17.53 1.51 5.36
CA VAL A 442 17.17 2.35 4.20
C VAL A 442 16.00 1.70 3.47
N SER A 443 14.88 2.40 3.38
CA SER A 443 13.63 1.92 2.77
C SER A 443 13.08 2.97 1.82
N ASP A 444 12.33 2.54 0.81
CA ASP A 444 11.53 3.44 -0.03
C ASP A 444 10.03 3.07 -0.06
N CYS A 445 9.58 2.23 0.90
CA CYS A 445 8.17 1.94 1.15
C CYS A 445 7.55 3.09 1.98
N PRO A 446 6.58 3.85 1.47
CA PRO A 446 5.90 4.91 2.22
C PRO A 446 5.33 4.46 3.57
N GLN A 447 4.73 3.27 3.60
CA GLN A 447 4.11 2.71 4.81
C GLN A 447 5.14 2.43 5.92
N SER A 448 6.43 2.31 5.59
CA SER A 448 7.48 2.08 6.61
C SER A 448 7.65 3.25 7.59
N ILE A 449 7.22 4.47 7.23
CA ILE A 449 7.36 5.67 8.05
C ILE A 449 6.67 5.55 9.41
N ASN A 450 5.50 4.93 9.45
CA ASN A 450 4.72 4.73 10.68
C ASN A 450 5.01 3.36 11.32
N ASN A 451 5.51 2.42 10.53
CA ASN A 451 5.57 1.01 10.88
C ASN A 451 6.89 0.63 11.58
N ILE A 452 8.04 0.97 10.99
CA ILE A 452 9.35 0.58 11.53
C ILE A 452 9.64 1.21 12.90
N PRO A 453 9.40 2.52 13.13
CA PRO A 453 9.68 3.14 14.43
C PRO A 453 8.81 2.58 15.56
N LEU A 454 7.54 2.30 15.25
CA LEU A 454 6.61 1.70 16.21
C LEU A 454 7.05 0.28 16.59
N ASP A 455 7.40 -0.54 15.60
CA ASP A 455 7.88 -1.91 15.84
C ASP A 455 9.17 -1.93 16.67
N ALA A 456 10.12 -1.03 16.37
CA ALA A 456 11.39 -0.91 17.10
C ALA A 456 11.13 -0.58 18.58
N ARG A 457 10.29 0.43 18.86
CA ARG A 457 9.93 0.82 20.24
C ARG A 457 9.21 -0.30 20.99
N ASN A 458 8.28 -1.00 20.33
CA ASN A 458 7.54 -2.11 20.93
C ASN A 458 8.45 -3.28 21.35
N HIS A 459 9.60 -3.44 20.70
CA HIS A 459 10.60 -4.45 21.04
C HIS A 459 11.74 -3.91 21.92
N GLY A 460 11.61 -2.69 22.45
CA GLY A 460 12.57 -2.10 23.38
C GLY A 460 13.80 -1.44 22.75
N TYR A 461 13.81 -1.19 21.44
CA TYR A 461 14.89 -0.51 20.74
C TYR A 461 14.66 1.01 20.69
N THR A 462 15.75 1.77 20.68
CA THR A 462 15.71 3.24 20.62
C THR A 462 15.86 3.71 19.17
N VAL A 463 14.90 4.50 18.69
CA VAL A 463 14.97 5.13 17.37
C VAL A 463 15.67 6.48 17.54
N LEU A 464 16.90 6.57 17.05
CA LEU A 464 17.75 7.77 17.19
C LEU A 464 17.34 8.88 16.22
N ASP A 465 17.09 8.52 14.96
CA ASP A 465 16.75 9.49 13.92
C ASP A 465 15.94 8.86 12.78
N ILE A 466 15.09 9.68 12.17
CA ILE A 466 14.31 9.34 10.98
C ILE A 466 14.47 10.47 9.97
N GLN A 467 15.17 10.17 8.88
CA GLN A 467 15.37 11.14 7.80
C GLN A 467 14.59 10.71 6.57
N GLN A 468 13.82 11.64 6.01
CA GLN A 468 13.12 11.43 4.74
C GLN A 468 13.70 12.36 3.67
N ASP A 469 14.13 11.77 2.56
CA ASP A 469 14.54 12.48 1.36
C ASP A 469 13.68 12.01 0.17
N GLY A 470 12.61 12.75 -0.09
CA GLY A 470 11.57 12.40 -1.06
C GLY A 470 11.06 10.97 -0.84
N PRO A 471 11.26 10.04 -1.80
CA PRO A 471 10.76 8.67 -1.72
C PRO A 471 11.59 7.75 -0.82
N THR A 472 12.78 8.16 -0.36
CA THR A 472 13.69 7.33 0.42
C THR A 472 13.70 7.77 1.88
N ILE A 473 13.58 6.80 2.78
CA ILE A 473 13.50 7.00 4.22
C ILE A 473 14.66 6.21 4.85
N ARG A 474 15.37 6.88 5.76
CA ARG A 474 16.45 6.33 6.54
C ARG A 474 16.05 6.32 8.01
N TYR A 475 16.23 5.18 8.66
CA TYR A 475 16.03 5.01 10.09
C TYR A 475 17.36 4.65 10.73
N LEU A 476 17.68 5.27 11.87
CA LEU A 476 18.78 4.89 12.73
C LEU A 476 18.19 4.30 14.01
N ILE A 477 18.48 3.03 14.26
CA ILE A 477 17.94 2.26 15.39
C ILE A 477 19.11 1.72 16.22
N GLN A 478 19.04 1.89 17.54
CA GLN A 478 20.03 1.41 18.49
C GLN A 478 19.41 0.38 19.44
N LYS A 479 20.21 -0.63 19.81
CA LYS A 479 19.86 -1.65 20.82
C LYS A 479 20.25 -1.25 22.24
#